data_AF-A0A8H3QZB3-F1
#
_entry.id   AF-A0A8H3QZB3-F1
#
_cell.length_a   1.000
_cell.length_b   1.000
_cell.length_c   1.000
_cell.angle_alpha   90.00
_cell.angle_beta   90.00
_cell.angle_gamma   90.00
#
_symmetry.space_group_name_H-M   'P 1'
#
loop_
_entity.id
_entity.type
_entity.pdbx_description
1 polymer ?
#
loop_
_entity_poly.entity_id
_entity_poly.type
_entity_poly.pdbx_seq_one_letter_code
_entity_poly.pdbx_strand_id
1 'polypeptide(L)' 'MSTLTAKHALINFLKEQNLKLKKKHFDILHKEEITGLSFLDLTEEKFCSIGFALGSATLLTRGSDPQRKAEACVLFI' A
#
# COMPACT_ATOMS: atom_id res chain seq x y z
N MET A 1 18.45 -11.75 -10.23
CA MET A 1 17.11 -11.53 -10.83
C MET A 1 16.07 -11.49 -9.70
N SER A 2 16.03 -10.44 -8.88
CA SER A 2 15.31 -10.55 -7.58
C SER A 2 14.61 -9.29 -7.07
N THR A 3 14.33 -8.28 -7.90
CA THR A 3 13.63 -7.06 -7.45
C THR A 3 12.16 -6.98 -7.91
N LEU A 4 11.67 -7.92 -8.73
CA LEU A 4 10.30 -7.86 -9.28
C LEU A 4 9.20 -8.34 -8.31
N THR A 5 9.54 -8.97 -7.19
CA THR A 5 8.55 -9.69 -6.36
C THR A 5 7.84 -8.79 -5.34
N ALA A 6 8.55 -7.85 -4.70
CA ALA A 6 8.01 -7.06 -3.59
C ALA A 6 6.91 -6.08 -4.02
N LYS A 7 7.06 -5.47 -5.21
CA LYS A 7 6.09 -4.51 -5.77
C LYS A 7 4.81 -5.20 -6.25
N HIS A 8 4.94 -6.36 -6.88
CA HIS A 8 3.79 -7.14 -7.36
C HIS A 8 2.97 -7.69 -6.19
N ALA A 9 3.66 -8.12 -5.12
CA ALA A 9 3.03 -8.58 -3.88
C ALA A 9 2.19 -7.49 -3.22
N LEU A 10 2.67 -6.24 -3.14
CA LEU A 10 1.90 -5.11 -2.58
C LEU A 10 0.60 -4.86 -3.38
N ILE A 11 0.69 -4.81 -4.71
CA ILE A 11 -0.49 -4.55 -5.56
C ILE A 11 -1.51 -5.69 -5.42
N ASN A 12 -1.06 -6.95 -5.36
CA ASN A 12 -1.95 -8.09 -5.17
C ASN A 12 -2.61 -8.05 -3.79
N PHE A 13 -1.85 -7.80 -2.73
CA PHE A 13 -2.38 -7.63 -1.38
C PHE A 13 -3.47 -6.56 -1.34
N LEU A 14 -3.20 -5.37 -1.91
CA LEU A 14 -4.18 -4.27 -1.94
C LEU A 14 -5.46 -4.61 -2.74
N LYS A 15 -5.35 -5.46 -3.77
CA LYS A 15 -6.52 -5.97 -4.51
C LYS A 15 -7.34 -6.95 -3.66
N GLU A 16 -6.68 -7.82 -2.91
CA GLU A 16 -7.34 -8.78 -1.99
C GLU A 16 -8.08 -8.08 -0.86
N GLN A 17 -7.54 -6.97 -0.35
CA GLN A 17 -8.19 -6.15 0.68
C GLN A 17 -9.48 -5.43 0.21
N ASN A 18 -9.85 -5.55 -1.08
CA ASN A 18 -11.08 -5.01 -1.66
C ASN A 18 -11.32 -3.52 -1.36
N LEU A 19 -10.25 -2.72 -1.29
CA LEU A 19 -10.26 -1.31 -0.89
C LEU A 19 -10.90 -0.35 -1.92
N LYS A 20 -11.60 -0.88 -2.94
CA LYS A 20 -12.21 -0.14 -4.06
C LYS A 20 -11.23 0.83 -4.75
N LEU A 21 -9.94 0.48 -4.77
CA LEU A 21 -8.90 1.24 -5.44
C LEU A 21 -9.00 1.05 -6.96
N LYS A 22 -9.02 2.16 -7.68
CA LYS A 22 -8.94 2.22 -9.15
C LYS A 22 -7.49 2.12 -9.63
N LYS A 23 -7.30 1.75 -10.90
CA LYS A 23 -5.99 1.67 -11.58
C LYS A 23 -5.07 2.87 -11.30
N LYS A 24 -5.61 4.09 -11.38
CA LYS A 24 -4.88 5.35 -11.10
C LYS A 24 -4.16 5.38 -9.74
N HIS A 25 -4.70 4.70 -8.72
CA HIS A 25 -4.08 4.66 -7.39
C HIS A 25 -2.85 3.75 -7.38
N PHE A 26 -2.91 2.62 -8.09
CA PHE A 26 -1.76 1.74 -8.27
C PHE A 26 -0.68 2.41 -9.13
N ASP A 27 -1.07 3.24 -10.11
CA ASP A 27 -0.12 4.00 -10.91
C ASP A 27 0.67 5.02 -10.06
N ILE A 28 0.04 5.65 -9.06
CA ILE A 28 0.73 6.53 -8.09
C ILE A 28 1.74 5.74 -7.25
N LEU A 29 1.33 4.59 -6.68
CA LEU A 29 2.25 3.73 -5.93
C LEU A 29 3.42 3.24 -6.80
N HIS A 30 3.17 2.98 -8.08
CA HIS A 30 4.19 2.60 -9.04
C HIS A 30 5.17 3.74 -9.31
N LYS A 31 4.66 4.96 -9.47
CA LYS A 31 5.44 6.18 -9.76
C LYS A 31 6.34 6.58 -8.60
N GLU A 32 5.84 6.49 -7.37
CA GLU A 32 6.58 6.81 -6.15
C GLU A 32 7.45 5.63 -5.66
N GLU A 33 7.56 4.56 -6.46
CA GLU A 33 8.35 3.36 -6.17
C GLU A 33 8.06 2.72 -4.79
N ILE A 34 6.80 2.80 -4.35
CA ILE A 34 6.41 2.32 -3.03
C ILE A 34 6.45 0.79 -3.00
N THR A 35 7.31 0.26 -2.13
CA THR A 35 7.40 -1.18 -1.86
C THR A 35 6.51 -1.58 -0.69
N GLY A 36 6.26 -2.89 -0.52
CA GLY A 36 5.48 -3.39 0.61
C GLY A 36 6.02 -2.95 1.97
N LEU A 37 7.35 -2.89 2.13
CA LEU A 37 7.98 -2.41 3.36
C LEU A 37 7.77 -0.90 3.53
N SER A 38 8.05 -0.10 2.50
CA SER A 38 7.86 1.36 2.52
C SER A 38 6.40 1.72 2.82
N PHE A 39 5.44 0.94 2.30
CA PHE A 39 4.01 1.11 2.52
C PHE A 39 3.62 1.01 4.00
N LEU A 40 4.30 0.17 4.79
CA LEU A 40 4.05 0.02 6.22
C LEU A 40 4.52 1.23 7.06
N ASP A 41 5.40 2.07 6.49
CA ASP A 41 5.92 3.31 7.07
C ASP A 41 5.21 4.58 6.55
N LEU A 42 4.21 4.41 5.68
CA LEU A 42 3.39 5.50 5.18
C LEU A 42 2.25 5.83 6.14
N THR A 43 2.13 7.11 6.43
CA THR A 43 1.01 7.71 7.16
C THR A 43 0.01 8.31 6.19
N GLU A 44 -1.19 8.62 6.67
CA GLU A 44 -2.23 9.30 5.89
C GLU A 44 -1.72 10.60 5.25
N GLU A 45 -0.94 11.38 6.02
CA GLU A 45 -0.32 12.62 5.55
C GLU A 45 0.63 12.40 4.36
N LYS A 46 1.45 11.34 4.40
CA LYS A 46 2.34 10.99 3.28
C LYS A 46 1.55 10.55 2.06
N PHE A 47 0.47 9.78 2.23
CA PHE A 47 -0.41 9.41 1.12
C PHE A 47 -1.08 10.64 0.49
N CYS A 48 -1.56 11.58 1.29
CA CYS A 48 -2.09 12.85 0.78
C CYS A 48 -1.03 13.65 0.03
N SER A 49 0.21 13.67 0.52
CA SER A 49 1.33 14.40 -0.08
C SER A 49 1.74 13.85 -1.45
N ILE A 50 1.64 12.54 -1.66
CA ILE A 50 1.91 11.89 -2.96
C ILE A 50 0.71 11.89 -3.92
N GLY A 51 -0.39 12.58 -3.57
CA GLY A 51 -1.53 12.80 -4.46
C GLY A 51 -2.71 11.85 -4.28
N PHE A 52 -2.82 11.15 -3.14
CA PHE A 52 -4.06 10.48 -2.78
C PHE A 52 -5.08 11.48 -2.22
N ALA A 53 -6.35 11.29 -2.57
CA ALA A 53 -7.43 11.96 -1.88
C ALA A 53 -7.52 11.45 -0.44
N LEU A 54 -7.89 12.33 0.50
CA LEU A 54 -8.00 12.01 1.93
C LEU A 54 -8.76 10.70 2.18
N GLY A 55 -9.92 10.49 1.55
CA GLY A 55 -10.69 9.26 1.72
C GLY A 55 -9.95 7.99 1.26
N SER A 56 -9.12 8.06 0.22
CA SER A 56 -8.29 6.92 -0.20
C SER A 56 -7.08 6.74 0.71
N ALA A 57 -6.48 7.84 1.19
CA ALA A 57 -5.38 7.82 2.14
C ALA A 57 -5.80 7.16 3.46
N THR A 58 -6.94 7.56 4.04
CA THR A 58 -7.49 6.96 5.27
C THR A 58 -7.77 5.46 5.10
N LEU A 59 -8.27 5.04 3.93
CA LEU A 59 -8.51 3.62 3.64
C LEU A 59 -7.22 2.81 3.58
N LEU A 60 -6.17 3.36 2.95
CA LEU A 60 -4.85 2.74 2.88
C LEU A 60 -4.19 2.66 4.26
N THR A 61 -4.25 3.74 5.05
CA THR A 61 -3.71 3.79 6.41
C THR A 61 -4.47 2.87 7.38
N ARG A 62 -5.79 2.67 7.21
CA ARG A 62 -6.55 1.64 7.94
C ARG A 62 -6.19 0.21 7.53
N GLY A 63 -5.56 0.01 6.38
CA GLY A 63 -4.91 -1.25 6.02
C GLY A 63 -3.60 -1.45 6.78
N SER A 64 -2.95 -0.36 7.18
CA SER A 64 -1.67 -0.32 7.90
C SER A 64 -1.80 -0.28 9.44
N ASP A 65 -3.03 -0.35 9.97
CA ASP A 65 -3.33 -0.31 11.40
C ASP A 65 -2.62 -1.46 12.17
N PRO A 66 -2.06 -1.21 13.38
CA PRO A 66 -1.27 -2.19 14.12
C PRO A 66 -1.94 -3.56 14.29
N GLN A 67 -3.28 -3.59 14.40
CA GLN A 67 -4.05 -4.82 14.59
C GLN A 67 -4.02 -5.75 13.36
N ARG A 68 -3.87 -5.21 12.15
CA ARG A 68 -3.75 -5.99 10.88
C ARG A 68 -2.32 -6.05 10.33
N LYS A 69 -1.41 -5.22 10.86
CA LYS A 69 0.04 -5.30 10.61
C LYS A 69 0.62 -6.67 10.97
N ALA A 70 0.08 -7.35 11.97
CA ALA A 70 0.52 -8.68 12.38
C ALA A 70 0.30 -9.74 11.29
N GLU A 71 -0.75 -9.63 10.46
CA GLU A 71 -1.02 -10.58 9.37
C GLU A 71 -0.25 -10.22 8.09
N ALA A 72 -0.06 -8.92 7.81
CA ALA A 72 0.77 -8.48 6.71
C ALA A 72 2.26 -8.79 6.93
N CYS A 73 2.76 -8.71 8.16
CA CYS A 73 4.12 -9.18 8.50
C CYS A 73 4.32 -10.66 8.17
N VAL A 74 3.32 -11.52 8.41
CA VAL A 74 3.45 -12.97 8.10
C VAL A 74 3.48 -13.25 6.58
N LEU A 75 2.91 -12.36 5.76
CA LEU A 75 2.87 -12.53 4.31
C LEU A 75 4.08 -11.92 3.57
N PHE A 76 4.84 -11.05 4.23
CA PHE A 76 5.94 -10.28 3.63
C PHE A 76 7.34 -10.55 4.25
N ILE A 77 7.45 -11.50 5.19
CA ILE A 77 8.72 -12.04 5.71
C ILE A 77 9.14 -13.28 4.91
#